data_AF-A0A3B9GUP6-F1
#
_entry.id   AF-A0A3B9GUP6-F1
#
_cell.length_a   1.000
_cell.length_b   1.000
_cell.length_c   1.000
_cell.angle_alpha   90.00
_cell.angle_beta   90.00
_cell.angle_gamma   90.00
#
_symmetry.space_group_name_H-M   'P 1'
#
loop_
_entity.id
_entity.type
_entity.pdbx_description
1 polymer ?
#
loop_
_entity_poly.entity_id
_entity_poly.type
_entity_poly.pdbx_seq_one_letter_code
_entity_poly.pdbx_strand_id
1 'polypeptide(L)' 'MSSPLALLDRDHLNAMTGGDRGLALEVIDIFREQTGLWMRLMDPKADPKQWADAAHTLKGACLSLGA' A
#
# COMPACT_ATOMS: atom_id res chain seq x y z
N MET A 1 -6.26 2.68 -18.97
CA MET A 1 -5.22 1.65 -18.76
C MET A 1 -4.03 2.34 -18.13
N SER A 2 -3.77 2.03 -16.87
CA SER A 2 -2.65 2.63 -16.13
C SER A 2 -1.31 2.18 -16.70
N SER A 3 -0.33 3.08 -16.67
CA SER A 3 1.02 2.80 -17.16
C SER A 3 1.76 1.92 -16.15
N PRO A 4 2.55 0.91 -16.57
CA PRO A 4 3.28 0.03 -15.64
C PRO A 4 4.38 0.74 -14.82
N LEU A 5 4.71 1.99 -15.18
CA LEU A 5 5.62 2.85 -14.44
C LEU A 5 4.89 3.91 -13.60
N ALA A 6 3.56 3.92 -13.61
CA ALA A 6 2.80 4.80 -12.72
C ALA A 6 2.93 4.30 -11.28
N LEU A 7 3.20 5.22 -10.35
CA LEU A 7 3.31 4.92 -8.92
C LEU A 7 1.98 4.49 -8.28
N LEU A 8 0.86 4.78 -8.94
CA LEU A 8 -0.48 4.48 -8.46
C LEU A 8 -1.44 4.35 -9.64
N ASP A 9 -2.15 3.23 -9.71
CA ASP A 9 -3.28 3.04 -10.61
C ASP A 9 -4.52 3.77 -10.07
N ARG A 10 -4.73 4.98 -10.58
CA ARG A 10 -5.86 5.83 -10.20
C ARG A 10 -7.20 5.28 -10.68
N ASP A 11 -7.24 4.54 -11.77
CA ASP A 11 -8.47 3.91 -12.27
C ASP A 11 -8.90 2.81 -11.29
N HIS A 12 -7.93 2.02 -10.80
CA HIS A 12 -8.15 1.02 -9.75
C HIS A 12 -8.62 1.65 -8.44
N LEU A 13 -7.92 2.67 -7.94
CA LEU A 13 -8.31 3.36 -6.71
C LEU A 13 -9.74 3.93 -6.81
N ASN A 14 -10.06 4.57 -7.94
CA ASN A 14 -11.39 5.11 -8.20
C ASN A 14 -12.47 4.03 -8.24
N ALA A 15 -12.18 2.85 -8.78
CA ALA A 15 -13.10 1.72 -8.76
C ALA A 15 -13.32 1.18 -7.34
N MET A 16 -12.26 1.07 -6.53
CA MET A 16 -12.32 0.57 -5.15
C MET A 16 -13.07 1.51 -4.21
N THR A 17 -13.06 2.82 -4.49
CA THR A 17 -13.75 3.82 -3.66
C THR A 17 -15.11 4.22 -4.23
N GLY A 18 -15.58 3.56 -5.29
CA GLY A 18 -16.86 3.90 -5.94
C GLY A 18 -16.91 5.31 -6.51
N GLY A 19 -15.76 5.88 -6.87
CA GLY A 19 -15.65 7.27 -7.33
C GLY A 19 -15.65 8.32 -6.21
N ASP A 20 -15.74 7.90 -4.94
CA ASP A 20 -15.70 8.82 -3.82
C ASP A 20 -14.27 9.27 -3.55
N ARG A 21 -14.03 10.57 -3.72
CA ARG A 21 -12.72 11.20 -3.49
C ARG A 21 -12.37 11.32 -2.01
N GLY A 22 -13.35 11.54 -1.13
CA GLY A 22 -13.13 11.60 0.31
C GLY A 22 -12.65 10.25 0.83
N LEU A 23 -13.35 9.18 0.42
CA LEU A 23 -12.95 7.82 0.73
C LEU A 23 -11.59 7.46 0.14
N ALA A 24 -11.30 7.87 -1.10
CA ALA A 24 -9.99 7.64 -1.71
C ALA A 24 -8.84 8.27 -0.91
N LEU A 25 -9.03 9.49 -0.39
CA LEU A 25 -8.05 10.15 0.46
C LEU A 25 -7.91 9.47 1.81
N GLU A 26 -9.02 9.07 2.43
CA GLU A 26 -9.03 8.34 3.70
C GLU A 26 -8.25 7.03 3.62
N VAL A 27 -8.46 6.24 2.57
CA VAL A 27 -7.74 4.97 2.39
C VAL A 27 -6.24 5.21 2.17
N ILE A 28 -5.85 6.27 1.44
CA ILE A 28 -4.43 6.65 1.29
C ILE A 28 -3.82 7.06 2.64
N ASP A 29 -4.54 7.81 3.46
CA ASP A 29 -4.06 8.24 4.78
C ASP A 29 -3.90 7.05 5.73
N ILE A 30 -4.87 6.13 5.77
CA ILE A 30 -4.76 4.86 6.52
C ILE A 30 -3.54 4.07 6.06
N PHE A 31 -3.34 3.92 4.76
CA PHE A 31 -2.17 3.25 4.21
C PHE A 31 -0.87 3.90 4.67
N ARG A 32 -0.77 5.23 4.59
CA ARG A 32 0.41 5.99 5.01
C ARG A 32 0.75 5.73 6.48
N GLU A 33 -0.25 5.70 7.35
CA GLU A 33 -0.06 5.39 8.77
C GLU A 33 0.42 3.95 8.99
N GLN A 34 -0.23 2.97 8.34
CA GLN A 34 0.12 1.57 8.46
C GLN A 34 1.54 1.28 7.92
N THR A 35 1.92 1.85 6.78
CA THR A 35 3.28 1.71 6.23
C THR A 35 4.33 2.22 7.21
N GLY A 36 4.05 3.31 7.92
CA GLY A 36 4.95 3.83 8.95
C GLY A 36 5.20 2.85 10.11
N LEU A 37 4.21 2.02 10.46
CA LEU A 37 4.36 0.95 11.46
C LEU A 37 5.18 -0.21 10.89
N TRP A 38 4.83 -0.70 9.71
CA TRP A 38 5.47 -1.87 9.10
C TRP A 38 6.93 -1.61 8.72
N MET A 39 7.27 -0.40 8.24
CA MET A 39 8.65 -0.05 7.90
C MET A 39 9.61 -0.14 9.09
N ARG A 40 9.13 0.04 10.33
CA ARG A 40 9.97 -0.12 11.53
C ARG A 40 10.41 -1.55 11.77
N LEU A 41 9.68 -2.52 11.21
CA LEU A 41 9.99 -3.95 11.31
C LEU A 41 10.89 -4.44 10.17
N MET A 42 11.13 -3.62 9.15
CA MET A 42 11.94 -3.97 7.98
C MET A 42 13.41 -3.60 8.21
N ASP A 43 14.13 -4.46 8.94
CA ASP A 43 15.58 -4.37 9.06
C ASP A 43 16.26 -5.28 8.02
N PRO A 44 17.00 -4.73 7.03
CA PRO A 44 17.71 -5.53 6.04
C PRO A 44 18.87 -6.36 6.62
N LYS A 45 19.29 -6.10 7.86
CA LYS A 45 20.33 -6.87 8.56
C LYS A 45 19.77 -8.01 9.42
N ALA A 46 18.46 -8.03 9.63
CA ALA A 46 17.76 -9.08 10.36
C ALA A 46 17.56 -10.34 9.51
N ASP A 47 17.22 -11.47 10.14
CA ASP A 47 16.86 -12.68 9.40
C ASP A 47 15.61 -12.39 8.54
N PRO A 48 15.59 -12.76 7.24
CA PRO A 48 14.43 -12.55 6.37
C PRO A 48 13.08 -12.99 6.95
N LYS A 49 13.07 -14.07 7.76
CA LYS A 49 11.85 -14.55 8.43
C LYS A 49 11.27 -13.53 9.41
N GLN A 50 12.09 -12.64 9.96
CA GLN A 50 11.68 -11.64 10.95
C GLN A 50 10.90 -10.47 10.33
N TRP A 51 11.11 -10.18 9.05
CA TRP A 51 10.39 -9.10 8.35
C TRP A 51 9.49 -9.60 7.20
N ALA A 52 9.49 -10.90 6.89
CA ALA A 52 8.69 -11.50 5.84
C ALA A 52 7.18 -11.21 5.98
N ASP A 53 6.63 -11.34 7.19
CA ASP A 53 5.20 -11.08 7.44
C ASP A 53 4.88 -9.59 7.25
N ALA A 54 5.73 -8.69 7.75
CA ALA A 54 5.57 -7.25 7.54
C ALA A 54 5.63 -6.88 6.05
N ALA A 55 6.53 -7.50 5.29
CA ALA A 55 6.61 -7.32 3.84
C ALA A 55 5.39 -7.88 3.11
N HIS A 56 4.86 -9.03 3.54
CA HIS A 56 3.64 -9.60 2.98
C HIS A 56 2.44 -8.68 3.22
N THR A 57 2.28 -8.16 4.44
CA THR A 57 1.21 -7.20 4.77
C THR A 57 1.34 -5.92 3.96
N LEU A 58 2.54 -5.34 3.87
CA LEU A 58 2.76 -4.13 3.09
C LEU A 58 2.45 -4.34 1.60
N LYS A 59 2.86 -5.48 1.03
CA LYS A 59 2.53 -5.85 -0.35
C LYS A 59 1.01 -5.90 -0.55
N GLY A 60 0.27 -6.53 0.35
CA GLY A 60 -1.18 -6.61 0.27
C GLY A 60 -1.84 -5.22 0.30
N ALA A 61 -1.34 -4.34 1.18
CA ALA A 61 -1.83 -2.97 1.29
C ALA A 61 -1.57 -2.16 0.00
N CYS A 62 -0.38 -2.24 -0.60
CA CYS A 62 -0.08 -1.59 -1.88
C CYS A 62 -1.02 -2.06 -3.00
N LEU A 63 -1.24 -3.37 -3.10
CA LEU A 63 -2.11 -3.95 -4.13
C LEU A 63 -3.56 -3.46 -4.02
N SER A 64 -4.07 -3.24 -2.81
CA SER A 64 -5.43 -2.70 -2.61
C SER A 64 -5.62 -1.26 -3.09
N LEU A 65 -4.52 -0.52 -3.22
CA LEU A 65 -4.50 0.86 -3.73
C LEU A 65 -4.16 0.94 -5.23
N GLY A 66 -3.67 -0.16 -5.82
CA GLY A 66 -3.09 -0.16 -7.16
C GLY A 66 -1.67 0.41 -7.21
N ALA A 67 -0.89 0.24 -6.13
CA ALA A 67 0.52 0.66 -6.01
C ALA A 67 1.51 -0.51 -6.11
#